data_AF-A0A956ML19-F1
#
_entry.id   AF-A0A956ML19-F1
#
_cell.length_a   1.000
_cell.length_b   1.000
_cell.length_c   1.000
_cell.angle_alpha   90.00
_cell.angle_beta   90.00
_cell.angle_gamma   90.00
#
_symmetry.space_group_name_H-M   'P 1'
#
loop_
_entity.id
_entity.type
_entity.pdbx_description
1 polymer ?
#
loop_
_entity_poly.entity_id
_entity_poly.type
_entity_poly.pdbx_seq_one_letter_code
_entity_poly.pdbx_strand_id
1 'polypeptide(L)'
;RVTAQALSRRLRLDAGVSRSRFDNPEDPTLAQGFDLVGVEEETSGARYLEASVDALRDLRLSDTRRVRLTVGYRHERVDPLYRSLGAYTQADRLQDQVDVSADV
;
A
#
# COMPACT_ATOMS: atom_id res chain seq x y z
N ARG A 1 -2.92 -9.06 5.17
CA ARG A 1 -2.18 -8.06 5.99
C ARG A 1 -1.39 -8.79 7.04
N VAL A 2 -0.16 -8.38 7.31
CA VAL A 2 0.72 -8.93 8.33
C VAL A 2 1.25 -7.77 9.16
N THR A 3 1.17 -7.87 10.47
CA THR A 3 1.68 -6.86 11.40
C THR A 3 2.61 -7.54 12.41
N ALA A 4 3.78 -6.97 12.63
CA ALA A 4 4.80 -7.49 13.54
C ALA A 4 5.39 -6.39 14.42
N GLN A 5 5.71 -6.73 15.67
CA GLN A 5 6.40 -5.85 16.60
C GLN A 5 7.50 -6.63 17.33
N ALA A 6 8.71 -6.07 17.40
CA ALA A 6 9.80 -6.69 18.14
C ALA A 6 9.53 -6.68 19.66
N LEU A 7 10.10 -7.63 20.41
CA LEU A 7 9.97 -7.70 21.87
C LEU A 7 10.42 -6.41 22.57
N SER A 8 11.41 -5.73 21.99
CA SER A 8 11.90 -4.43 22.48
C SER A 8 10.92 -3.27 22.25
N ARG A 9 9.83 -3.50 21.49
CA ARG A 9 8.85 -2.52 20.99
C ARG A 9 9.42 -1.40 20.11
N ARG A 10 10.71 -1.46 19.76
CA ARG A 10 11.40 -0.46 18.94
C ARG A 10 11.06 -0.55 17.46
N LEU A 11 10.81 -1.75 16.96
CA LEU A 11 10.53 -2.00 15.55
C LEU A 11 9.06 -2.37 15.39
N ARG A 12 8.38 -1.69 14.46
CA ARG A 12 7.01 -1.99 14.03
C ARG A 12 7.03 -2.18 12.51
N LEU A 13 6.34 -3.20 12.04
CA LEU A 13 6.22 -3.50 10.62
C LEU A 13 4.76 -3.86 10.30
N ASP A 14 4.21 -3.27 9.25
CA ASP A 14 2.90 -3.60 8.70
C ASP A 14 3.00 -3.75 7.18
N ALA A 15 2.42 -4.79 6.61
CA ALA A 15 2.47 -5.04 5.19
C ALA A 15 1.20 -5.72 4.69
N GLY A 16 0.86 -5.51 3.42
CA GLY A 16 -0.30 -6.12 2.81
C GLY A 16 -0.25 -6.20 1.31
N VAL A 17 -1.03 -7.12 0.76
CA VAL A 17 -1.26 -7.30 -0.66
C VAL A 17 -2.76 -7.48 -0.90
N SER A 18 -3.24 -6.97 -2.03
CA SER A 18 -4.59 -7.17 -2.54
C SER A 18 -4.49 -7.48 -4.02
N ARG A 19 -5.35 -8.37 -4.52
CA ARG A 19 -5.43 -8.74 -5.94
C ARG A 19 -6.89 -8.83 -6.34
N SER A 20 -7.22 -8.32 -7.51
CA SER A 20 -8.51 -8.46 -8.15
C SER A 20 -8.34 -9.00 -9.56
N ARG A 21 -9.32 -9.79 -10.00
CA ARG A 21 -9.43 -10.34 -11.33
C ARG A 21 -10.78 -9.91 -11.89
N PHE A 22 -10.78 -9.32 -13.07
CA PHE A 22 -12.02 -9.10 -13.82
C PHE A 22 -12.27 -10.27 -14.75
N ASP A 23 -13.46 -10.84 -14.65
CA ASP A 23 -13.95 -11.91 -15.51
C ASP A 23 -15.24 -11.38 -16.15
N ASN A 24 -15.31 -11.34 -17.48
CA ASN A 24 -16.50 -10.86 -18.19
C ASN A 24 -17.39 -12.06 -18.54
N PRO A 25 -18.47 -12.33 -17.79
CA PRO A 25 -19.37 -13.41 -18.11
C PRO A 25 -20.08 -13.12 -19.44
N GLU A 26 -20.26 -14.15 -20.25
CA GLU A 26 -20.98 -14.07 -21.51
C GLU A 26 -22.49 -13.90 -21.23
N ASP A 27 -23.06 -12.76 -21.63
CA ASP A 27 -24.49 -12.49 -21.50
C ASP A 27 -25.16 -12.46 -22.89
N PRO A 28 -25.99 -13.46 -23.23
CA PRO A 28 -26.64 -13.55 -24.53
C PRO A 28 -27.68 -12.45 -24.78
N THR A 29 -28.16 -11.78 -23.74
CA THR A 29 -29.09 -10.63 -23.88
C THR A 29 -28.35 -9.34 -24.23
N LEU A 30 -27.08 -9.23 -23.84
CA LEU A 30 -26.20 -8.10 -24.21
C LEU A 30 -25.57 -8.29 -25.60
N ALA A 31 -25.45 -9.53 -26.08
CA ALA A 31 -24.90 -9.84 -27.39
C ALA A 31 -25.78 -9.34 -28.55
N GLN A 32 -27.10 -9.20 -28.38
CA GLN A 32 -28.05 -8.69 -29.39
C GLN A 32 -27.88 -9.31 -30.81
N GLY A 33 -27.40 -10.56 -30.89
CA GLY A 33 -27.15 -11.26 -32.16
C GLY A 33 -25.78 -10.97 -32.80
N PHE A 34 -24.88 -10.28 -32.12
CA PHE A 34 -23.48 -10.09 -32.52
C PHE A 34 -22.57 -11.11 -31.84
N ASP A 35 -21.55 -11.59 -32.56
CA ASP A 35 -20.45 -12.36 -31.98
C ASP A 35 -19.58 -11.43 -31.13
N LEU A 36 -19.81 -11.42 -29.82
CA LEU A 36 -19.01 -10.64 -28.89
C LEU A 36 -17.62 -11.26 -28.72
N VAL A 37 -16.57 -10.49 -28.96
CA VAL A 37 -15.20 -10.89 -28.63
C VAL A 37 -15.03 -10.82 -27.11
N GLY A 38 -14.62 -11.92 -26.48
CA GLY A 38 -14.35 -11.97 -25.05
C GLY A 38 -13.30 -10.93 -24.66
N VAL A 39 -13.56 -10.19 -23.58
CA VAL A 39 -12.59 -9.24 -23.02
C VAL A 39 -11.47 -10.05 -22.35
N GLU A 40 -10.22 -9.70 -22.62
CA GLU A 40 -9.09 -10.32 -21.91
C GLU A 40 -9.24 -10.13 -20.39
N GLU A 41 -8.97 -11.20 -19.65
CA GLU A 41 -8.89 -11.18 -18.20
C GLU A 41 -7.73 -10.26 -17.76
N GLU A 42 -8.05 -9.20 -17.00
CA GLU A 42 -7.04 -8.31 -16.42
C GLU A 42 -6.96 -8.54 -14.90
N THR A 43 -5.74 -8.78 -14.43
CA THR A 43 -5.45 -8.92 -12.99
C THR A 43 -4.77 -7.65 -12.49
N SER A 44 -5.43 -6.95 -11.57
CA SER A 44 -4.87 -5.75 -10.90
C SER A 44 -4.47 -6.06 -9.47
N GLY A 45 -3.42 -5.39 -8.98
CA GLY A 45 -2.86 -5.62 -7.65
C GLY A 45 -2.56 -4.34 -6.88
N ALA A 46 -2.57 -4.44 -5.56
CA ALA A 46 -2.06 -3.41 -4.68
C ALA A 46 -1.18 -4.05 -3.61
N ARG A 47 -0.07 -3.39 -3.24
CA ARG A 47 0.81 -3.82 -2.17
C ARG A 47 1.33 -2.64 -1.37
N TYR A 48 1.51 -2.83 -0.08
CA TYR A 48 2.09 -1.82 0.78
C TYR A 48 3.02 -2.45 1.83
N LEU A 49 3.99 -1.66 2.27
CA LEU A 49 4.89 -1.94 3.37
C LEU A 49 5.07 -0.65 4.18
N GLU A 50 4.91 -0.75 5.48
CA GLU A 50 5.22 0.30 6.44
C GLU A 50 6.16 -0.27 7.50
N ALA A 51 7.26 0.42 7.76
CA ALA A 51 8.23 0.05 8.78
C ALA A 51 8.58 1.29 9.60
N SER A 52 8.64 1.15 10.92
CA SER A 52 9.12 2.21 11.80
C SER A 52 10.04 1.68 12.88
N VAL A 53 11.09 2.45 13.18
CA VAL A 53 12.07 2.14 14.21
C VAL A 53 12.30 3.32 15.14
N ASP A 54 12.20 3.08 16.44
CA ASP A 54 12.66 4.00 17.48
C ASP A 54 14.20 3.90 17.57
N ALA A 55 14.88 4.66 16.71
CA ALA A 55 16.34 4.67 16.58
C ALA A 55 17.02 5.09 17.89
N LEU A 56 16.50 6.13 18.54
CA LEU A 56 16.95 6.56 19.87
C LEU A 56 15.77 6.59 20.82
N ARG A 57 15.94 5.93 21.97
CA ARG A 57 15.02 6.02 23.08
C ARG A 57 15.78 6.62 24.25
N ASP A 58 15.43 7.86 24.57
CA ASP A 58 15.84 8.49 25.81
C ASP A 58 17.35 8.75 25.89
N LEU A 59 17.92 9.27 24.80
CA LEU A 59 19.31 9.72 24.79
C LEU A 59 19.40 11.02 25.60
N ARG A 60 20.11 10.98 26.73
CA ARG A 60 20.37 12.18 27.54
C ARG A 60 21.29 13.12 26.77
N LEU A 61 20.76 14.30 26.41
CA LEU A 61 21.56 15.38 25.83
C LEU A 61 22.12 16.32 26.91
N SER A 62 21.39 16.46 28.01
CA SER A 62 21.81 17.14 29.25
C SER A 62 21.09 16.51 30.44
N ASP A 63 21.38 16.97 31.67
CA ASP A 63 20.65 16.53 32.86
C ASP A 63 19.14 16.82 32.82
N THR A 64 18.72 17.71 31.91
CA THR A 64 17.33 18.19 31.79
C THR A 64 16.66 17.84 30.47
N ARG A 65 17.37 17.27 29.49
CA ARG A 65 16.84 17.03 28.12
C ARG A 65 17.09 15.61 27.65
N ARG A 66 16.04 14.97 27.13
CA ARG A 66 16.03 13.56 26.74
C ARG A 66 15.46 13.42 25.35
N VAL A 67 16.27 12.98 24.42
CA VAL A 67 15.87 12.92 23.01
C VAL A 67 15.37 11.54 22.63
N ARG A 68 14.25 11.53 21.91
CA ARG A 68 13.73 10.38 21.17
C ARG A 68 13.84 10.67 19.68
N LEU A 69 14.25 9.66 18.92
CA LEU A 69 14.33 9.72 17.46
C LEU A 69 13.59 8.51 16.89
N THR A 70 12.65 8.76 15.99
CA THR A 70 11.92 7.75 15.26
C THR A 70 12.16 7.92 13.76
N VAL A 71 12.37 6.82 13.07
CA VAL A 71 12.50 6.77 11.62
C VAL A 71 11.41 5.87 11.07
N GLY A 72 10.65 6.36 10.09
CA GLY A 72 9.63 5.63 9.37
C GLY A 72 9.96 5.50 7.89
N TYR A 73 9.52 4.39 7.29
CA TYR A 73 9.54 4.14 5.85
C TYR A 73 8.20 3.56 5.42
N ARG A 74 7.71 4.04 4.28
CA ARG A 74 6.47 3.58 3.66
C ARG A 74 6.68 3.40 2.17
N HIS A 75 6.25 2.23 1.68
CA HIS A 75 6.17 1.88 0.27
C HIS A 75 4.72 1.51 -0.05
N GLU A 76 4.16 2.11 -1.10
CA GLU A 76 2.85 1.78 -1.61
C GLU A 76 2.92 1.65 -3.14
N ARG A 77 2.35 0.56 -3.66
CA ARG A 77 2.06 0.41 -5.08
C ARG A 77 0.61 0.02 -5.27
N VAL A 78 -0.13 0.78 -6.06
CA VAL A 78 -1.53 0.51 -6.41
C VAL A 78 -1.67 0.54 -7.93
N ASP A 79 -2.02 -0.61 -8.50
CA ASP A 79 -2.42 -0.72 -9.89
C ASP A 79 -3.97 -0.61 -9.95
N PRO A 80 -4.56 0.37 -10.68
CA PRO A 80 -5.99 0.67 -10.66
C PRO A 80 -6.86 -0.50 -11.14
N LEU A 81 -8.06 -0.62 -10.56
CA LEU A 81 -8.92 -1.79 -10.74
C LEU A 81 -9.94 -1.72 -11.89
N TYR A 82 -10.14 -0.57 -12.54
CA TYR A 82 -11.19 -0.45 -13.55
C TYR A 82 -10.78 0.47 -14.70
N ARG A 83 -10.91 -0.02 -15.93
CA ARG A 83 -11.10 0.79 -17.14
C ARG A 83 -12.57 0.64 -17.57
N SER A 84 -13.50 1.33 -16.92
CA SER A 84 -14.85 1.43 -17.48
C SER A 84 -14.85 2.46 -18.60
N LEU A 85 -15.57 2.16 -19.68
CA LEU A 85 -15.80 3.08 -20.80
C LEU A 85 -16.50 4.34 -20.26
N GLY A 86 -15.73 5.40 -19.96
CA GLY A 86 -16.25 6.68 -19.47
C GLY A 86 -15.79 7.12 -18.07
N ALA A 87 -15.03 6.31 -17.32
CA ALA A 87 -14.45 6.74 -16.04
C ALA A 87 -12.96 7.05 -16.18
N TYR A 88 -12.54 8.21 -15.66
CA TYR A 88 -11.13 8.54 -15.51
C TYR A 88 -10.47 7.51 -14.59
N THR A 89 -9.55 6.72 -15.13
CA THR A 89 -8.78 5.80 -14.30
C THR A 89 -7.77 6.60 -13.50
N GLN A 90 -7.67 6.34 -12.18
CA GLN A 90 -6.48 6.79 -11.46
C GLN A 90 -5.26 6.16 -12.15
N ALA A 91 -4.16 6.88 -12.25
CA ALA A 91 -2.91 6.29 -12.72
C ALA A 91 -2.34 5.33 -11.68
N ASP A 92 -1.52 4.37 -12.12
CA ASP A 92 -0.68 3.56 -11.25
C ASP A 92 0.02 4.48 -10.23
N ARG A 93 -0.18 4.19 -8.95
CA ARG A 93 0.45 4.94 -7.87
C ARG A 93 1.62 4.12 -7.34
N LEU A 94 2.80 4.71 -7.40
CA LEU A 94 3.98 4.26 -6.68
C LEU A 94 4.40 5.39 -5.74
N GLN A 95 4.44 5.11 -4.44
CA GLN A 95 4.84 6.07 -3.43
C GLN A 95 5.87 5.43 -2.49
N ASP A 96 7.02 6.08 -2.38
CA ASP A 96 8.05 5.80 -1.40
C ASP A 96 8.21 7.03 -0.51
N GLN A 97 8.12 6.85 0.80
CA GLN A 97 8.24 7.92 1.77
C GLN A 97 9.14 7.48 2.92
N VAL A 98 10.03 8.39 3.32
CA VAL A 98 10.82 8.28 4.55
C VAL A 98 10.42 9.44 5.45
N ASP A 99 10.16 9.16 6.71
CA ASP A 99 9.90 10.16 7.74
C ASP A 99 10.89 10.03 8.89
N VAL A 100 11.24 11.18 9.48
CA VAL A 100 12.10 11.26 10.65
C VAL A 100 11.43 12.22 11.62
N SER A 101 11.19 11.78 12.84
CA SER A 101 10.65 12.60 13.92
C SER A 101 11.56 12.56 15.13
N ALA A 102 11.73 13.72 15.77
CA ALA A 102 12.54 13.86 16.97
C ALA A 102 11.76 14.64 18.03
N ASP A 103 11.79 14.14 19.26
CA ASP A 103 11.18 14.76 20.45
C ASP A 103 12.27 14.97 21.52
N VAL A 104 12.20 16.05 22.30
CA VAL A 104 13.23 16.48 23.28
C VAL A 104 12.65 16.64 24.69
#